data_AF-A0AAN9CKS4-F1
#
_entry.id   AF-A0AAN9CKS4-F1
#
_cell.length_a   1.000
_cell.length_b   1.000
_cell.length_c   1.000
_cell.angle_alpha   90.00
_cell.angle_beta   90.00
_cell.angle_gamma   90.00
#
_symmetry.space_group_name_H-M   'P 1'
#
loop_
_entity.id
_entity.type
_entity.pdbx_description
1 polymer ?
#
loop_
_entity_poly.entity_id
_entity_poly.type
_entity_poly.pdbx_seq_one_letter_code
_entity_poly.pdbx_strand_id
1 'polypeptide(L)' 'MIIRSPQLPGIYMTIFWKIDVSKEGVVKPTLELLLKMPDQARELDTKKVMENGSDYFQSLLRILGVEASIEALIRTVCL' A
#
# COMPACT_ATOMS: atom_id res chain seq x y z
N MET A 1 8.68 -1.69 3.38
CA MET A 1 8.02 -2.20 4.60
C MET A 1 6.98 -3.23 4.21
N ILE A 2 6.83 -4.33 4.97
CA ILE A 2 5.79 -5.35 4.70
C ILE A 2 4.81 -5.37 5.88
N ILE A 3 3.52 -5.27 5.58
CA ILE A 3 2.40 -5.38 6.52
C ILE A 3 1.72 -6.72 6.24
N ARG A 4 1.57 -7.56 7.27
CA ARG A 4 0.99 -8.90 7.17
C ARG A 4 -0.17 -9.03 8.15
N SER A 5 -1.28 -9.60 7.70
CA SER A 5 -2.38 -9.90 8.61
C SER A 5 -1.99 -11.08 9.50
N PRO A 6 -2.15 -10.98 10.84
CA PRO A 6 -1.98 -12.12 11.72
C PRO A 6 -3.12 -13.14 11.57
N GLN A 7 -4.30 -12.71 11.10
CA GLN A 7 -5.51 -13.53 11.00
C GLN A 7 -5.67 -14.17 9.62
N LEU A 8 -5.20 -13.50 8.56
CA LEU A 8 -5.35 -13.92 7.17
C LEU A 8 -3.98 -14.24 6.55
N PRO A 9 -3.43 -15.46 6.77
CA PRO A 9 -2.16 -15.85 6.20
C PRO A 9 -2.21 -15.81 4.67
N GLY A 10 -1.18 -15.23 4.06
CA GLY A 10 -1.07 -15.06 2.61
C GLY A 10 -1.56 -13.71 2.09
N ILE A 11 -2.25 -12.90 2.90
CA ILE A 11 -2.54 -11.50 2.60
C ILE A 11 -1.42 -10.62 3.15
N TYR A 12 -0.79 -9.85 2.27
CA TYR A 12 0.19 -8.86 2.68
C TYR A 12 0.22 -7.66 1.76
N MET A 13 0.61 -6.53 2.35
CA MET A 13 0.84 -5.27 1.64
C MET A 13 2.31 -4.90 1.77
N THR A 14 2.93 -4.47 0.68
CA THR A 14 4.32 -4.02 0.66
C THR A 14 4.36 -2.55 0.27
N ILE A 15 4.92 -1.73 1.15
CA ILE A 15 5.20 -0.33 0.87
C ILE A 15 6.64 -0.23 0.35
N PHE A 16 6.79 0.21 -0.89
CA PHE A 16 8.08 0.54 -1.49
C PHE A 16 8.35 2.03 -1.32
N TRP A 17 9.53 2.36 -0.81
CA TRP A 17 10.00 3.73 -0.82
C TRP A 17 11.02 3.88 -1.94
N LYS A 18 10.64 4.68 -2.93
CA LYS A 18 11.49 5.05 -4.05
C LYS A 18 11.99 6.48 -3.84
N ILE A 19 13.28 6.70 -4.06
CA ILE A 19 13.88 8.03 -4.03
C ILE A 19 14.46 8.27 -5.42
N ASP A 20 13.79 9.12 -6.19
CA ASP A 20 14.29 9.55 -7.49
C ASP A 20 15.14 10.81 -7.30
N VAL A 21 16.35 10.81 -7.86
CA VAL A 21 17.25 11.97 -7.83
C VAL A 21 17.47 12.43 -9.26
N SER A 22 17.09 13.67 -9.56
CA SER A 22 17.29 14.25 -10.89
C SER A 22 18.76 14.64 -11.11
N LYS A 23 19.13 14.91 -12.37
CA LYS A 23 20.49 15.36 -12.72
C LYS A 23 20.82 16.72 -12.10
N GLU A 24 19.80 17.53 -11.85
CA GLU A 24 19.88 18.84 -11.22
C GLU A 24 19.92 18.75 -9.68
N GLY A 25 19.89 17.52 -9.12
CA GLY A 25 19.92 17.28 -7.68
C GLY A 25 18.56 17.36 -6.99
N VAL A 26 17.45 17.41 -7.73
CA VAL A 26 16.11 17.38 -7.13
C VAL A 26 15.84 15.97 -6.59
N VAL A 27 15.55 15.88 -5.30
CA VAL A 27 15.21 14.62 -4.63
C VAL A 27 13.70 14.51 -4.50
N LYS A 28 13.11 13.45 -5.08
CA LYS A 28 11.69 13.16 -5.02
C LYS A 28 11.45 11.79 -4.36
N PRO A 29 11.07 11.76 -3.07
CA PRO A 29 10.62 10.53 -2.43
C PRO A 29 9.19 10.19 -2.88
N THR A 30 8.95 8.93 -3.21
CA THR A 30 7.63 8.39 -3.54
C THR A 30 7.40 7.10 -2.76
N LEU A 31 6.21 6.94 -2.20
CA LEU A 31 5.77 5.70 -1.58
C LEU A 31 4.79 5.00 -2.53
N GLU A 32 5.02 3.73 -2.80
CA GLU A 32 4.18 2.89 -3.65
C GLU A 32 3.66 1.69 -2.85
N LEU A 33 2.45 1.24 -3.15
CA LEU A 33 1.83 0.11 -2.47
C LEU A 33 1.64 -1.06 -3.43
N LEU A 34 2.21 -2.20 -3.09
CA LEU A 34 1.94 -3.48 -3.74
C LEU A 34 1.09 -4.35 -2.82
N LEU A 35 -0.08 -4.74 -3.31
CA LEU A 35 -0.97 -5.68 -2.61
C LEU A 35 -0.74 -7.08 -3.13
N LYS A 36 -0.77 -8.07 -2.21
CA LYS A 36 -0.86 -9.47 -2.58
C LYS A 36 -1.92 -10.17 -1.74
N MET A 37 -2.74 -10.96 -2.41
CA MET A 37 -3.70 -11.87 -1.80
C MET A 37 -3.55 -13.26 -2.44
N PRO A 38 -4.00 -14.34 -1.76
CA PRO A 38 -4.09 -15.66 -2.35
C PRO A 38 -5.03 -15.66 -3.56
N ASP A 39 -4.71 -16.42 -4.60
CA ASP A 39 -5.50 -16.48 -5.83
C ASP A 39 -6.95 -16.92 -5.57
N GLN A 40 -7.16 -17.82 -4.60
CA GLN A 40 -8.49 -18.28 -4.20
C GLN A 40 -9.37 -17.14 -3.64
N ALA A 41 -8.75 -16.11 -3.05
CA ALA A 41 -9.47 -14.97 -2.51
C ALA A 41 -9.68 -13.87 -3.55
N ARG A 42 -9.07 -13.97 -4.74
CA ARG A 42 -9.20 -12.98 -5.82
C ARG A 42 -10.63 -12.87 -6.33
N GLU A 43 -11.37 -13.97 -6.35
CA GLU A 43 -12.80 -13.99 -6.73
C GLU A 43 -13.69 -13.24 -5.72
N LEU A 44 -13.21 -13.04 -4.48
CA LEU A 44 -13.92 -12.31 -3.44
C LEU A 44 -13.67 -10.81 -3.49
N ASP A 45 -12.74 -10.34 -4.34
CA ASP A 45 -12.40 -8.92 -4.50
C ASP A 45 -13.43 -8.17 -5.36
N THR A 46 -14.65 -8.07 -4.84
CA THR A 46 -15.77 -7.37 -5.50
C THR A 46 -15.52 -5.88 -5.70
N LYS A 47 -14.60 -5.29 -4.92
CA LYS A 47 -14.26 -3.86 -4.96
C LYS A 47 -13.02 -3.57 -5.81
N LYS A 48 -12.42 -4.57 -6.45
CA LYS A 48 -11.21 -4.42 -7.29
C LYS A 48 -10.07 -3.76 -6.50
N VAL A 49 -9.93 -4.09 -5.22
CA VAL A 49 -8.88 -3.57 -4.32
C VAL A 49 -7.50 -3.95 -4.85
N MET A 50 -7.34 -5.13 -5.46
CA MET A 50 -6.07 -5.54 -6.06
C MET A 50 -5.65 -4.68 -7.26
N GLU A 51 -6.62 -4.11 -7.97
CA GLU A 51 -6.37 -3.24 -9.13
C GLU A 51 -6.17 -1.78 -8.68
N ASN A 52 -7.05 -1.30 -7.79
CA ASN A 52 -7.15 0.12 -7.45
C ASN A 52 -6.44 0.51 -6.13
N GLY A 53 -6.00 -0.47 -5.33
CA GLY A 53 -5.51 -0.23 -3.97
C GLY A 53 -4.29 0.70 -3.91
N SER A 54 -3.43 0.68 -4.93
CA SER A 54 -2.33 1.63 -5.05
C SER A 54 -2.82 3.07 -5.19
N ASP A 55 -3.84 3.32 -6.00
CA ASP A 55 -4.40 4.66 -6.21
C ASP A 55 -5.14 5.17 -4.97
N TYR A 56 -5.81 4.27 -4.25
CA TYR A 56 -6.41 4.60 -2.95
C TYR A 56 -5.34 5.01 -1.94
N PHE A 57 -4.21 4.30 -1.91
CA PHE A 57 -3.10 4.68 -1.05
C PHE A 57 -2.48 6.03 -1.43
N GLN A 58 -2.33 6.33 -2.71
CA GLN A 58 -1.89 7.67 -3.15
C GLN A 58 -2.86 8.77 -2.70
N SER A 59 -4.16 8.48 -2.71
CA SER A 59 -5.18 9.41 -2.23
C SER A 59 -5.06 9.64 -0.72
N LEU A 60 -4.85 8.57 0.06
CA LEU A 60 -4.58 8.67 1.50
C LEU A 60 -3.33 9.51 1.78
N LEU A 61 -2.22 9.27 1.06
CA LEU A 61 -0.99 10.04 1.23
C LEU A 61 -1.19 11.53 1.02
N ARG A 62 -2.03 11.91 0.04
CA ARG A 62 -2.35 13.33 -0.24
C ARG A 62 -3.25 13.96 0.81
N ILE A 63 -4.20 13.20 1.35
CA ILE A 63 -5.21 13.73 2.29
C ILE A 63 -4.70 13.71 3.73
N LEU A 64 -4.08 12.61 4.15
CA LEU A 64 -3.71 12.33 5.53
C LEU A 64 -2.22 12.54 5.82
N GLY A 65 -1.38 12.58 4.78
CA GLY A 65 0.07 12.54 4.93
C GLY A 65 0.60 11.12 5.20
N VAL A 66 1.93 11.00 5.30
CA VAL A 66 2.63 9.69 5.32
C VAL A 66 2.27 8.83 6.52
N GLU A 67 2.43 9.38 7.73
CA GLU A 67 2.30 8.61 8.97
C GLU A 67 0.88 8.05 9.15
N ALA A 68 -0.13 8.92 9.03
CA ALA A 68 -1.53 8.53 9.17
C ALA A 68 -2.00 7.56 8.07
N SER A 69 -1.44 7.66 6.85
CA SER A 69 -1.76 6.71 5.77
C SER A 69 -1.20 5.31 6.04
N ILE A 70 0.02 5.22 6.56
CA ILE A 70 0.63 3.93 6.93
C ILE A 70 -0.15 3.31 8.09
N GLU A 71 -0.49 4.10 9.11
CA GLU A 71 -1.32 3.63 10.23
C GLU A 71 -2.69 3.13 9.74
N ALA A 72 -3.35 3.85 8.82
CA ALA A 72 -4.62 3.41 8.24
C ALA A 72 -4.51 2.07 7.50
N LEU A 73 -3.41 1.83 6.77
CA LEU A 73 -3.16 0.54 6.13
C LEU A 73 -2.95 -0.59 7.14
N ILE A 74 -2.15 -0.34 8.19
CA ILE A 74 -1.91 -1.32 9.26
C ILE A 74 -3.25 -1.70 9.89
N ARG A 75 -4.09 -0.72 10.25
CA ARG A 75 -5.41 -0.97 10.82
C ARG A 75 -6.32 -1.78 9.89
N THR A 76 -6.26 -1.54 8.59
CA THR A 76 -7.10 -2.24 7.61
C THR A 76 -6.74 -3.74 7.48
N VAL A 77 -5.47 -4.10 7.69
CA VAL A 77 -4.96 -5.46 7.46
C VAL A 77 -4.82 -6.26 8.75
N CYS A 78 -4.52 -5.59 9.86
CA CYS A 78 -4.13 -6.23 11.11
C CYS A 78 -5.18 -6.16 12.22
N LEU A 79 -6.17 -5.26 12.12
CA LEU A 79 -7.27 -5.10 13.08
C LEU A 79 -8.61 -5.41 12.42
#